data_AF-A0A9E3NSI9-F1
#
_entry.id   AF-A0A9E3NSI9-F1
#
_cell.length_a   1.000
_cell.length_b   1.000
_cell.length_c   1.000
_cell.angle_alpha   90.00
_cell.angle_beta   90.00
_cell.angle_gamma   90.00
#
_symmetry.space_group_name_H-M   'P 1'
#
loop_
_entity.id
_entity.type
_entity.pdbx_description
1 polymer ?
#
loop_
_entity_poly.entity_id
_entity_poly.type
_entity_poly.pdbx_seq_one_letter_code
_entity_poly.pdbx_strand_id
1 'polypeptide(L)'
;MRRFIFSGLLVGLAVVGVSDRARAKPANVFQILTGFGAKETCSCAFVVEQSDDYCLAFGSQEGYDQVITIDRAAKTATSSFGGNVRTARFTEAQGCLIDPLP
;
A
#
# COMPACT_ATOMS: atom_id res chain seq x y z
N MET A 1 15.28 44.31 7.81
CA MET A 1 15.54 43.05 8.54
C MET A 1 14.40 42.02 8.45
N ARG A 2 13.12 42.43 8.31
CA ARG A 2 11.95 41.53 8.25
C ARG A 2 11.77 40.72 6.94
N ARG A 3 12.52 41.07 5.87
CA ARG A 3 12.41 40.46 4.53
C ARG A 3 13.24 39.16 4.34
N PHE A 4 14.29 38.96 5.15
CA PHE A 4 15.15 37.77 5.03
C PHE A 4 14.59 36.53 5.72
N ILE A 5 13.62 36.70 6.64
CA ILE A 5 13.01 35.61 7.40
C ILE A 5 12.02 34.81 6.53
N PHE A 6 11.31 35.47 5.62
CA PHE A 6 10.34 34.81 4.74
C PHE A 6 10.97 33.92 3.67
N SER A 7 12.14 34.31 3.13
CA SER A 7 12.84 33.52 2.12
C SER A 7 13.46 32.24 2.68
N GLY A 8 13.93 32.25 3.94
CA GLY A 8 14.45 31.05 4.60
C GLY A 8 13.36 30.01 4.90
N LEU A 9 12.15 30.46 5.24
CA LEU A 9 11.02 29.56 5.53
C LEU A 9 10.51 28.84 4.27
N LEU A 10 10.45 29.54 3.13
CA LEU A 10 10.04 28.95 1.84
C LEU A 10 11.05 27.93 1.30
N VAL A 11 12.35 28.20 1.46
CA VAL A 11 13.39 27.22 1.11
C VAL A 11 13.36 26.02 2.05
N GLY A 12 13.13 26.23 3.35
CA GLY A 12 12.98 25.14 4.33
C GLY A 12 11.82 24.20 4.03
N LEU A 13 10.64 24.73 3.68
CA LEU A 13 9.48 23.90 3.31
C LEU A 13 9.71 23.14 1.99
N ALA A 14 10.45 23.71 1.05
CA ALA A 14 10.74 23.04 -0.22
C ALA A 14 11.61 21.78 -0.05
N VAL A 15 12.54 21.74 0.92
CA VAL A 15 13.42 20.57 1.12
C VAL A 15 12.71 19.42 1.85
N VAL A 16 11.77 19.72 2.76
CA VAL A 16 11.03 18.67 3.50
C VAL A 16 10.07 17.91 2.57
N GLY A 17 9.50 18.58 1.56
CA GLY A 17 8.55 17.95 0.62
C GLY A 17 9.17 16.99 -0.42
N VAL A 18 10.49 17.00 -0.63
CA VAL A 18 11.15 16.12 -1.64
C VAL A 18 11.62 14.79 -1.05
N SER A 19 11.67 14.67 0.28
CA SER A 19 12.36 13.57 0.95
C SER A 19 11.64 12.21 0.80
N ASP A 20 10.32 12.20 0.62
CA ASP A 20 9.57 10.94 0.47
C ASP A 20 9.70 10.32 -0.92
N ARG A 21 9.86 11.13 -1.98
CA ARG A 21 10.04 10.60 -3.34
C ARG A 21 11.41 9.95 -3.54
N ALA A 22 12.42 10.40 -2.81
CA ALA A 22 13.77 9.84 -2.90
C ALA A 22 13.88 8.38 -2.39
N ARG A 23 12.84 7.86 -1.71
CA ARG A 23 12.81 6.49 -1.16
C ARG A 23 11.93 5.51 -1.96
N ALA A 24 11.26 5.97 -3.02
CA ALA A 24 10.44 5.10 -3.84
C ALA A 24 11.32 4.11 -4.60
N LYS A 25 11.29 2.83 -4.21
CA LYS A 25 11.94 1.75 -4.96
C LYS A 25 11.19 1.54 -6.29
N PRO A 26 11.90 1.28 -7.40
CA PRO A 26 11.24 0.90 -8.65
C PRO A 26 10.47 -0.41 -8.44
N ALA A 27 9.21 -0.44 -8.88
CA ALA A 27 8.35 -1.62 -8.83
C ALA A 27 7.99 -2.04 -10.25
N ASN A 28 8.02 -3.34 -10.54
CA ASN A 28 7.47 -3.85 -11.78
C ASN A 28 5.93 -3.89 -11.72
N VAL A 29 5.28 -3.99 -12.89
CA VAL A 29 3.82 -3.95 -12.98
C VAL A 29 3.13 -5.04 -12.14
N PHE A 30 3.72 -6.24 -12.04
CA PHE A 30 3.15 -7.34 -11.26
C PHE A 30 3.33 -7.15 -9.76
N GLN A 31 4.41 -6.48 -9.32
CA GLN A 31 4.58 -6.06 -7.93
C GLN A 31 3.57 -4.98 -7.52
N ILE A 32 3.19 -4.11 -8.46
CA ILE A 32 2.12 -3.12 -8.26
C ILE A 32 0.77 -3.82 -8.20
N LEU A 33 0.48 -4.69 -9.17
CA LEU A 33 -0.76 -5.47 -9.27
C LEU A 33 -1.03 -6.25 -7.98
N THR A 34 -0.07 -7.08 -7.57
CA THR A 34 -0.18 -7.89 -6.34
C THR A 34 -0.16 -7.04 -5.08
N GLY A 35 0.59 -5.94 -5.06
CA GLY A 35 0.57 -4.99 -3.94
C GLY A 35 -0.80 -4.34 -3.77
N PHE A 36 -1.43 -3.92 -4.87
CA PHE A 36 -2.79 -3.37 -4.87
C PHE A 36 -3.81 -4.40 -4.40
N GLY A 37 -3.81 -5.60 -4.99
CA GLY A 37 -4.71 -6.68 -4.61
C GLY A 37 -4.63 -7.02 -3.12
N ALA A 38 -3.41 -7.14 -2.57
CA ALA A 38 -3.21 -7.38 -1.14
C ALA A 38 -3.75 -6.23 -0.27
N LYS A 39 -3.46 -4.96 -0.63
CA LYS A 39 -3.85 -3.81 0.20
C LYS A 39 -5.35 -3.54 0.20
N GLU A 40 -5.98 -3.60 -0.95
CA GLU A 40 -7.41 -3.35 -1.08
C GLU A 40 -8.21 -4.46 -0.41
N THR A 41 -7.79 -5.72 -0.57
CA THR A 41 -8.40 -6.85 0.14
C THR A 41 -8.25 -6.71 1.66
N CYS A 42 -7.05 -6.37 2.14
CA CYS A 42 -6.80 -6.14 3.57
C CYS A 42 -7.70 -5.02 4.11
N SER A 43 -7.76 -3.89 3.40
CA SER A 43 -8.53 -2.72 3.84
C SER A 43 -10.02 -3.03 3.86
N CYS A 44 -10.51 -3.73 2.84
CA CYS A 44 -11.88 -4.23 2.80
C CYS A 44 -12.21 -5.14 4.00
N ALA A 45 -11.32 -6.09 4.33
CA ALA A 45 -11.59 -7.10 5.34
C ALA A 45 -11.44 -6.62 6.79
N PHE A 46 -10.51 -5.69 7.04
CA PHE A 46 -10.12 -5.29 8.40
C PHE A 46 -10.34 -3.81 8.73
N VAL A 47 -10.44 -2.92 7.74
CA VAL A 47 -10.77 -1.50 7.97
C VAL A 47 -12.26 -1.26 7.78
N VAL A 48 -12.81 -1.77 6.67
CA VAL A 48 -14.24 -1.64 6.34
C VAL A 48 -15.07 -2.82 6.88
N GLU A 49 -14.39 -3.91 7.28
CA GLU A 49 -14.99 -5.10 7.91
C GLU A 49 -16.07 -5.79 7.06
N GLN A 50 -15.87 -5.84 5.74
CA GLN A 50 -16.73 -6.59 4.83
C GLN A 50 -16.46 -8.11 4.89
N SER A 51 -17.34 -8.89 4.25
CA SER A 51 -17.18 -10.35 4.14
C SER A 51 -15.97 -10.73 3.29
N ASP A 52 -15.37 -11.88 3.59
CA ASP A 52 -14.19 -12.37 2.86
C ASP A 52 -14.48 -12.55 1.36
N ASP A 53 -15.63 -13.13 1.01
CA ASP A 53 -16.01 -13.34 -0.39
C ASP A 53 -16.10 -12.01 -1.17
N TYR A 54 -16.67 -10.98 -0.56
CA TYR A 54 -16.73 -9.65 -1.18
C TYR A 54 -15.34 -9.06 -1.33
N CYS A 55 -14.49 -9.16 -0.31
CA CYS A 55 -13.15 -8.61 -0.34
C CYS A 55 -12.22 -9.31 -1.33
N LEU A 56 -12.36 -10.63 -1.50
CA LEU A 56 -11.64 -11.39 -2.51
C LEU A 56 -12.04 -10.90 -3.92
N ALA A 57 -13.35 -10.76 -4.18
CA ALA A 57 -13.82 -10.24 -5.46
C ALA A 57 -13.38 -8.78 -5.71
N PHE A 58 -13.41 -7.94 -4.68
CA PHE A 58 -13.00 -6.53 -4.76
C PHE A 58 -11.50 -6.36 -5.03
N GLY A 59 -10.66 -7.20 -4.42
CA GLY A 59 -9.20 -7.15 -4.59
C GLY A 59 -8.73 -7.69 -5.95
N SER A 60 -9.48 -8.62 -6.54
CA SER A 60 -9.18 -9.19 -7.85
C SER A 60 -9.24 -8.14 -8.96
N GLN A 61 -8.32 -8.22 -9.92
CA GLN A 61 -8.35 -7.37 -11.12
C GLN A 61 -8.72 -8.18 -12.34
N GLU A 62 -9.69 -7.71 -13.11
CA GLU A 62 -10.11 -8.34 -14.35
C GLU A 62 -8.93 -8.50 -15.32
N GLY A 63 -8.89 -9.64 -16.02
CA GLY A 63 -7.83 -9.95 -16.98
C GLY A 63 -6.56 -10.54 -16.37
N TYR A 64 -6.46 -10.65 -15.04
CA TYR A 64 -5.36 -11.31 -14.36
C TYR A 64 -5.86 -12.40 -13.41
N ASP A 65 -5.34 -13.62 -13.56
CA ASP A 65 -5.63 -14.74 -12.65
C ASP A 65 -4.79 -14.61 -11.36
N GLN A 66 -5.11 -13.57 -10.57
CA GLN A 66 -4.48 -13.31 -9.27
C GLN A 66 -5.08 -14.22 -8.21
N VAL A 67 -4.21 -14.88 -7.44
CA VAL A 67 -4.64 -15.62 -6.26
C VAL A 67 -4.54 -14.69 -5.05
N ILE A 68 -5.66 -14.51 -4.35
CA ILE A 68 -5.75 -13.69 -3.14
C ILE A 68 -6.25 -14.55 -1.98
N THR A 69 -5.65 -14.36 -0.79
CA THR A 69 -6.04 -15.05 0.44
C THR A 69 -6.13 -14.08 1.60
N ILE A 70 -7.06 -14.33 2.53
CA ILE A 70 -7.22 -13.56 3.77
C ILE A 70 -6.92 -14.46 4.96
N ASP A 71 -6.05 -14.02 5.86
CA ASP A 71 -5.82 -14.64 7.16
C ASP A 71 -6.35 -13.70 8.25
N ARG A 72 -7.52 -14.06 8.79
CA ARG A 72 -8.21 -13.31 9.84
C ARG A 72 -7.44 -13.32 11.17
N ALA A 73 -6.68 -14.39 11.46
CA ALA A 73 -5.93 -14.52 12.71
C ALA A 73 -4.66 -13.65 12.69
N ALA A 74 -3.93 -13.68 11.57
CA ALA A 74 -2.75 -12.83 11.38
C ALA A 74 -3.10 -11.38 10.99
N LYS A 75 -4.37 -11.10 10.71
CA LYS A 75 -4.89 -9.84 10.14
C LYS A 75 -4.12 -9.43 8.89
N THR A 76 -3.99 -10.36 7.94
CA THR A 76 -3.25 -10.14 6.68
C THR A 76 -4.07 -10.54 5.46
N ALA A 77 -3.78 -9.90 4.33
CA ALA A 77 -4.17 -10.40 3.01
C ALA A 77 -2.94 -10.53 2.12
N THR A 78 -2.87 -11.61 1.35
CA THR A 78 -1.77 -11.91 0.44
C THR A 78 -2.32 -12.05 -0.98
N SER A 79 -1.63 -11.45 -1.95
CA SER A 79 -1.94 -11.56 -3.37
C SER A 79 -0.71 -12.06 -4.12
N SER A 80 -0.92 -12.95 -5.10
CA SER A 80 0.14 -13.51 -5.92
C SER A 80 -0.24 -13.59 -7.40
N PHE A 81 0.75 -13.33 -8.25
CA PHE A 81 0.65 -13.45 -9.70
C PHE A 81 2.03 -13.63 -10.33
N GLY A 82 2.18 -14.65 -11.19
CA GLY A 82 3.42 -14.85 -11.96
C GLY A 82 4.69 -14.87 -11.11
N GLY A 83 4.65 -15.52 -9.94
CA GLY A 83 5.77 -15.60 -8.98
C GLY A 83 6.02 -14.32 -8.15
N ASN A 84 5.29 -13.23 -8.39
CA ASN A 84 5.31 -12.06 -7.54
C ASN A 84 4.28 -12.26 -6.42
N VAL A 85 4.69 -12.10 -5.17
CA VAL A 85 3.83 -12.25 -4.00
C VAL A 85 3.98 -11.00 -3.14
N ARG A 86 2.85 -10.44 -2.71
CA ARG A 86 2.82 -9.30 -1.80
C ARG A 86 1.79 -9.55 -0.72
N THR A 87 2.12 -9.12 0.49
CA THR A 87 1.25 -9.21 1.65
C THR A 87 0.99 -7.83 2.22
N ALA A 88 -0.23 -7.59 2.65
CA ALA A 88 -0.61 -6.44 3.45
C ALA A 88 -1.05 -6.91 4.84
N ARG A 89 -0.65 -6.16 5.87
CA ARG A 89 -0.99 -6.41 7.26
C ARG A 89 -1.75 -5.23 7.84
N PHE A 90 -2.86 -5.54 8.49
CA PHE A 90 -3.61 -4.55 9.24
C PHE A 90 -2.99 -4.32 10.62
N THR A 91 -2.93 -3.05 11.00
CA THR A 91 -2.62 -2.60 12.36
C THR A 91 -3.63 -1.52 12.75
N GLU A 92 -4.04 -1.50 14.02
CA GLU A 92 -5.01 -0.50 14.51
C GLU A 92 -4.52 0.95 14.30
N ALA A 93 -3.21 1.17 14.37
CA ALA A 93 -2.62 2.50 14.29
C ALA A 93 -2.50 3.05 12.85
N GLN A 94 -2.33 2.18 11.86
CA GLN A 94 -1.96 2.60 10.50
C GLN A 94 -2.87 2.02 9.40
N GLY A 95 -3.86 1.20 9.77
CA GLY A 95 -4.65 0.45 8.81
C GLY A 95 -3.82 -0.63 8.12
N CYS A 96 -4.09 -0.87 6.83
CA CYS A 96 -3.41 -1.88 6.03
C CYS A 96 -2.13 -1.37 5.35
N LEU A 97 -0.99 -1.96 5.75
CA LEU A 97 0.32 -1.68 5.21
C LEU A 97 0.81 -2.84 4.36
N ILE A 98 1.26 -2.55 3.13
CA ILE A 98 1.90 -3.55 2.27
C ILE A 98 3.36 -3.70 2.69
N ASP A 99 3.85 -4.94 2.72
CA ASP A 99 5.26 -5.24 2.92
C ASP A 99 6.15 -4.47 1.91
N PRO A 100 7.35 -4.03 2.31
CA PRO A 100 8.24 -3.28 1.42
C PRO A 100 8.62 -4.10 0.19
N LEU A 101 8.91 -3.39 -0.91
CA LEU A 101 9.49 -4.01 -2.09
C LEU A 101 10.86 -4.63 -1.74
N PRO A 102 11.21 -5.79 -2.32
CA PRO A 102 12.55 -6.36 -2.19
C PRO A 102 13.65 -5.35 -2.58
#